data_AF-A0A896TAJ1-F1
#
_entry.id   AF-A0A896TAJ1-F1
#
_cell.length_a   1.000
_cell.length_b   1.000
_cell.length_c   1.000
_cell.angle_alpha   90.00
_cell.angle_beta   90.00
_cell.angle_gamma   90.00
#
_symmetry.space_group_name_H-M   'P 1'
#
loop_
_entity.id
_entity.type
_entity.pdbx_description
1 polymer ?
#
loop_
_entity_poly.entity_id
_entity_poly.type
_entity_poly.pdbx_seq_one_letter_code
_entity_poly.pdbx_strand_id
1 'polypeptide(L)'
;MIIETGKVDIISNGHEEMYVDTDSPLFKINVGCGDMLTAVVGTFAAVSDDLFTAAYEATKFFGEAGMIATKQVQNLPGNFVNSLLDTLYQATQEIK
;
A
#
# COMPACT_ATOMS: atom_id res chain seq x y z
N MET A 1 -6.32 13.29 -9.58
CA MET A 1 -6.04 12.67 -8.28
C MET A 1 -4.54 12.50 -8.15
N ILE A 2 -4.01 12.76 -6.96
CA ILE A 2 -2.59 12.67 -6.62
C ILE A 2 -2.47 11.79 -5.38
N ILE A 3 -1.48 10.90 -5.37
CA ILE A 3 -1.03 10.16 -4.19
C ILE A 3 0.41 10.61 -3.93
N GLU A 4 0.62 11.33 -2.84
CA GLU A 4 1.95 11.75 -2.39
C GLU A 4 2.38 10.84 -1.23
N THR A 5 3.38 10.01 -1.49
CA THR A 5 3.85 9.03 -0.49
C THR A 5 4.87 9.62 0.46
N GLY A 6 4.85 9.17 1.72
CA GLY A 6 5.69 9.74 2.77
C GLY A 6 5.73 8.90 4.03
N LYS A 7 5.91 9.57 5.17
CA LYS A 7 5.66 8.94 6.48
C LYS A 7 4.16 8.70 6.68
N VAL A 8 3.37 9.66 6.23
CA VAL A 8 1.92 9.59 6.08
C VAL A 8 1.67 9.85 4.61
N ASP A 9 0.95 8.95 3.95
CA ASP A 9 0.60 9.12 2.55
C ASP A 9 -0.63 10.04 2.44
N ILE A 10 -0.61 10.96 1.49
CA ILE A 10 -1.67 11.94 1.25
C ILE A 10 -2.32 11.65 -0.10
N ILE A 11 -3.63 11.44 -0.10
CA ILE A 11 -4.43 11.21 -1.30
C ILE A 11 -5.33 12.44 -1.50
N SER A 12 -5.25 13.09 -2.65
CA SER A 12 -6.08 14.28 -2.95
C SER A 12 -6.74 14.19 -4.32
N ASN A 13 -8.01 14.63 -4.38
CA ASN A 13 -8.74 14.86 -5.63
C ASN A 13 -8.77 16.35 -6.05
N GLY A 14 -8.13 17.24 -5.27
CA GLY A 14 -8.12 18.69 -5.49
C GLY A 14 -9.26 19.45 -4.77
N HIS A 15 -10.19 18.75 -4.14
CA HIS A 15 -11.28 19.32 -3.32
C HIS A 15 -11.19 18.88 -1.86
N GLU A 16 -10.74 17.66 -1.63
CA GLU A 16 -10.60 17.03 -0.32
C GLU A 16 -9.36 16.13 -0.30
N GLU A 17 -8.99 15.72 0.91
CA GLU A 17 -7.79 14.95 1.21
C GLU A 17 -8.11 13.79 2.15
N MET A 18 -7.48 12.64 1.92
CA MET A 18 -7.45 11.51 2.84
C MET A 18 -6.00 11.17 3.20
N TYR A 19 -5.81 10.60 4.38
CA TYR A 19 -4.48 10.30 4.93
C TYR A 19 -4.38 8.82 5.29
N VAL A 20 -3.26 8.19 4.92
CA VAL A 20 -2.93 6.82 5.30
C VAL A 20 -1.67 6.84 6.16
N ASP A 21 -1.79 6.43 7.42
CA ASP A 21 -0.68 6.37 8.38
C ASP A 21 -0.22 4.91 8.55
N THR A 22 0.64 4.46 7.64
CA THR A 22 1.21 3.12 7.64
C THR A 22 2.73 3.20 7.45
N ASP A 23 3.45 3.48 8.54
CA ASP A 23 4.91 3.62 8.50
C ASP A 23 5.61 2.26 8.56
N SER A 24 6.23 1.87 7.45
CA SER A 24 7.13 0.72 7.38
C SER A 24 8.49 1.17 6.83
N PRO A 25 9.58 1.11 7.63
CA PRO A 25 10.90 1.54 7.17
C PRO A 25 11.44 0.69 6.01
N LEU A 26 10.92 -0.54 5.85
CA LEU A 26 11.37 -1.46 4.82
C LEU A 26 10.88 -1.08 3.41
N PHE A 27 9.87 -0.23 3.27
CA PHE A 27 9.47 0.31 1.96
C PHE A 27 10.56 1.20 1.34
N LYS A 28 11.31 1.94 2.16
CA LYS A 28 12.31 2.93 1.67
C LYS A 28 13.59 2.30 1.15
N ILE A 29 13.88 1.06 1.57
CA ILE A 29 15.14 0.37 1.24
C ILE A 29 14.96 -0.72 0.18
N ASN A 30 13.71 -1.08 -0.14
CA ASN A 30 13.39 -2.07 -1.16
C ASN A 30 12.96 -1.37 -2.45
N VAL A 31 13.77 -1.51 -3.49
CA VAL A 31 13.50 -0.94 -4.82
C VAL A 31 12.21 -1.52 -5.39
N GLY A 32 11.43 -0.67 -6.06
CA GLY A 32 10.18 -1.06 -6.72
C GLY A 32 8.94 -1.01 -5.84
N CYS A 33 9.04 -0.68 -4.54
CA CYS A 33 7.86 -0.55 -3.68
C CYS A 33 6.87 0.52 -4.14
N GLY A 34 7.35 1.66 -4.66
CA GLY A 34 6.48 2.68 -5.26
C GLY A 34 5.79 2.23 -6.55
N ASP A 35 6.51 1.47 -7.39
CA ASP A 35 5.95 0.89 -8.62
C ASP A 35 4.88 -0.15 -8.30
N MET A 36 5.13 -0.99 -7.27
CA MET A 36 4.14 -1.95 -6.76
C MET A 36 2.89 -1.25 -6.24
N LEU A 37 3.03 -0.18 -5.45
CA LEU A 37 1.88 0.62 -5.00
C LEU A 37 1.07 1.14 -6.20
N THR A 38 1.74 1.67 -7.22
CA THR A 38 1.07 2.18 -8.44
C THR A 38 0.28 1.07 -9.14
N ALA A 39 0.82 -0.15 -9.23
CA ALA A 39 0.13 -1.30 -9.80
C ALA A 39 -1.10 -1.73 -8.96
N VAL A 40 -0.99 -1.70 -7.63
CA VAL A 40 -2.11 -1.99 -6.73
C VAL A 40 -3.22 -0.95 -6.87
N VAL A 41 -2.88 0.34 -6.93
CA VAL A 41 -3.83 1.43 -7.21
C VAL A 41 -4.55 1.19 -8.54
N GLY A 42 -3.82 0.81 -9.59
CA GLY A 42 -4.42 0.46 -10.88
C GLY A 42 -5.41 -0.70 -10.80
N THR A 43 -5.15 -1.69 -9.93
CA THR A 43 -6.05 -2.84 -9.74
C THR A 43 -7.36 -2.44 -9.06
N PHE A 44 -7.30 -1.60 -8.02
CA PHE A 44 -8.50 -1.09 -7.34
C PHE A 44 -9.29 -0.14 -8.26
N ALA A 45 -8.60 0.72 -9.00
CA ALA A 45 -9.22 1.63 -9.97
C ALA A 45 -9.93 0.89 -11.10
N ALA A 46 -9.47 -0.32 -11.48
CA ALA A 46 -10.09 -1.09 -12.56
C ALA A 46 -11.50 -1.62 -12.23
N VAL A 47 -11.88 -1.67 -10.95
CA VAL A 47 -13.15 -2.23 -10.48
C VAL A 47 -14.01 -1.24 -9.70
N SER A 48 -13.61 0.03 -9.63
CA SER A 48 -14.30 1.08 -8.87
C SER A 48 -14.64 2.27 -9.77
N ASP A 49 -15.87 2.76 -9.67
CA ASP A 49 -16.30 4.01 -10.31
C ASP A 49 -15.83 5.25 -9.53
N ASP A 50 -15.56 5.10 -8.23
CA ASP A 50 -14.97 6.14 -7.39
C ASP A 50 -13.47 5.94 -7.30
N LEU A 51 -12.74 6.68 -8.15
CA LEU A 51 -11.29 6.62 -8.19
C LEU A 51 -10.65 7.17 -6.91
N PHE A 52 -11.23 8.20 -6.29
CA PHE A 52 -10.65 8.82 -5.10
C PHE A 52 -10.65 7.85 -3.92
N THR A 53 -11.80 7.22 -3.66
CA THR A 53 -11.90 6.16 -2.66
C THR A 53 -11.06 4.95 -3.03
N ALA A 54 -11.02 4.54 -4.31
CA ALA A 54 -10.19 3.41 -4.74
C ALA A 54 -8.69 3.62 -4.48
N ALA A 55 -8.18 4.82 -4.73
CA ALA A 55 -6.79 5.16 -4.44
C ALA A 55 -6.48 5.18 -2.94
N TYR A 56 -7.41 5.69 -2.13
CA TYR A 56 -7.30 5.63 -0.67
C TYR A 56 -7.24 4.18 -0.18
N GLU A 57 -8.21 3.34 -0.56
CA GLU A 57 -8.30 1.94 -0.14
C GLU A 57 -7.09 1.13 -0.62
N ALA A 58 -6.64 1.34 -1.86
CA ALA A 58 -5.43 0.68 -2.39
C ALA A 58 -4.17 1.05 -1.59
N THR A 59 -3.99 2.34 -1.30
CA THR A 59 -2.85 2.85 -0.52
C THR A 59 -2.87 2.30 0.90
N LYS A 60 -4.04 2.33 1.54
CA LYS A 60 -4.25 1.76 2.87
C LYS A 60 -3.98 0.27 2.91
N PHE A 61 -4.57 -0.50 1.99
CA PHE A 61 -4.39 -1.94 1.88
C PHE A 61 -2.91 -2.33 1.69
N PHE A 62 -2.21 -1.65 0.78
CA PHE A 62 -0.78 -1.88 0.55
C PHE A 62 0.08 -1.52 1.77
N GLY A 63 -0.22 -0.38 2.40
CA GLY A 63 0.46 0.09 3.59
C GLY A 63 0.30 -0.85 4.79
N GLU A 64 -0.92 -1.31 5.07
CA GLU A 64 -1.22 -2.27 6.14
C GLU A 64 -0.50 -3.61 5.91
N ALA A 65 -0.51 -4.12 4.67
CA ALA A 65 0.25 -5.30 4.30
C ALA A 65 1.76 -5.11 4.52
N GLY A 66 2.30 -3.93 4.20
CA GLY A 66 3.69 -3.57 4.48
C GLY A 66 4.04 -3.57 5.95
N MET A 67 3.17 -3.04 6.83
CA MET A 67 3.40 -3.07 8.27
C MET A 67 3.42 -4.51 8.81
N ILE A 68 2.51 -5.36 8.33
CA ILE A 68 2.46 -6.77 8.72
C ILE A 68 3.72 -7.49 8.24
N ALA A 69 4.09 -7.33 6.98
CA ALA A 69 5.29 -7.93 6.40
C ALA A 69 6.57 -7.51 7.16
N THR A 70 6.68 -6.24 7.53
CA THR A 70 7.80 -5.73 8.35
C THR A 70 7.88 -6.43 9.71
N LYS A 71 6.74 -6.66 10.37
CA LYS A 71 6.71 -7.40 11.64
C LYS A 71 7.14 -8.86 11.46
N GLN A 72 6.81 -9.49 10.33
CA GLN A 72 7.18 -10.88 10.03
C GLN A 72 8.68 -11.04 9.75
N VAL A 73 9.28 -10.15 8.95
CA VAL A 73 10.69 -10.29 8.54
C VAL A 73 11.69 -9.67 9.52
N GLN A 74 11.23 -8.81 10.44
CA GLN A 74 12.06 -8.17 11.46
C GLN A 74 13.29 -7.47 10.86
N ASN A 75 14.49 -8.02 11.08
CA ASN A 75 15.78 -7.45 10.65
C ASN A 75 16.31 -8.07 9.34
N LEU A 76 15.46 -8.73 8.54
CA LEU A 76 15.83 -9.37 7.27
C LEU A 76 15.24 -8.60 6.07
N PRO A 77 15.81 -7.45 5.67
CA PRO A 77 15.21 -6.55 4.68
C PRO A 77 15.05 -7.18 3.30
N GLY A 78 15.95 -8.09 2.90
CA GLY A 78 15.86 -8.80 1.62
C GLY A 78 14.65 -9.74 1.51
N ASN A 79 14.06 -10.15 2.64
CA ASN A 79 12.88 -11.02 2.65
C ASN A 79 11.57 -10.22 2.59
N PHE A 80 11.62 -8.89 2.73
CA PHE A 80 10.44 -8.03 2.85
C PHE A 80 9.49 -8.16 1.65
N VAL A 81 10.01 -8.11 0.41
CA VAL A 81 9.16 -8.15 -0.78
C VAL A 81 8.38 -9.47 -0.87
N ASN A 82 9.03 -10.60 -0.58
CA ASN A 82 8.34 -11.89 -0.56
C ASN A 82 7.26 -11.93 0.52
N SER A 83 7.58 -11.49 1.75
CA SER A 83 6.62 -11.42 2.85
C SER A 83 5.46 -10.44 2.57
N LEU A 84 5.72 -9.32 1.90
CA LEU A 84 4.71 -8.37 1.44
C LEU A 84 3.75 -9.03 0.45
N LEU A 85 4.27 -9.73 -0.56
CA LEU A 85 3.44 -10.44 -1.54
C LEU A 85 2.59 -11.53 -0.89
N ASP A 86 3.17 -12.32 0.03
CA ASP A 86 2.45 -13.34 0.79
C ASP A 86 1.35 -12.70 1.66
N THR A 87 1.65 -11.57 2.30
CA THR A 87 0.69 -10.84 3.13
C THR A 87 -0.46 -10.28 2.31
N LEU A 88 -0.17 -9.68 1.15
CA LEU A 88 -1.20 -9.20 0.22
C LEU A 88 -2.11 -10.35 -0.21
N TYR A 89 -1.54 -11.51 -0.56
CA TYR A 89 -2.33 -12.69 -0.92
C TYR A 89 -3.23 -13.14 0.24
N GLN A 90 -2.70 -13.28 1.45
CA GLN A 90 -3.48 -13.68 2.63
C GLN A 90 -4.61 -12.70 2.94
N ALA A 91 -4.34 -11.40 2.89
CA ALA A 91 -5.34 -10.36 3.16
C ALA A 91 -6.53 -10.44 2.19
N THR A 92 -6.32 -10.83 0.93
CA THR A 92 -7.43 -11.05 -0.02
C THR A 92 -8.30 -12.26 0.31
N GLN A 93 -7.79 -13.24 1.08
CA GLN A 93 -8.54 -14.44 1.46
C GLN A 93 -9.39 -14.24 2.73
N GLU A 94 -9.03 -13.27 3.57
CA GLU A 94 -9.77 -12.96 4.81
C GLU A 94 -11.05 -12.15 4.54
N ILE A 95 -11.14 -11.53 3.37
CA ILE A 95 -12.35 -10.83 2.90
C ILE A 95 -13.33 -11.89 2.37
N LYS A 96 -14.23 -12.36 3.24
CA LYS A 96 -15.42 -13.15 2.88
C LYS A 96 -16.65 -12.28 2.74
#